data_AF-A0A1A8GF34-F1
#
_entry.id   AF-A0A1A8GF34-F1
#
_cell.length_a   1.000
_cell.length_b   1.000
_cell.length_c   1.000
_cell.angle_alpha   90.00
_cell.angle_beta   90.00
_cell.angle_gamma   90.00
#
_symmetry.space_group_name_H-M   'P 1'
#
loop_
_entity.id
_entity.type
_entity.pdbx_description
1 polymer ?
#
loop_
_entity_poly.entity_id
_entity_poly.type
_entity_poly.pdbx_seq_one_letter_code
_entity_poly.pdbx_strand_id
1 'polypeptide(L)'
;LQDFPKERTRLQIDGPYNETFLEKVQKWTMEDNGSVEFAAAKVHQYRFAMTAKDCSLMVTLVSSEEEEEDNEDLPPQRHVFRPHPFSASVSILDLDPKPFDSISRQLRLDQKIVSCYLKTSGALPKGALPLLSNRITATERDDCRLLFHPM
;
A
#
# COMPACT_ATOMS: atom_id res chain seq x y z
N LEU A 1 -5.30 23.43 15.72
CA LEU A 1 -4.47 24.09 14.68
C LEU A 1 -5.28 25.01 13.76
N GLN A 2 -6.58 24.79 13.57
CA GLN A 2 -7.43 25.76 12.85
C GLN A 2 -7.44 27.14 13.53
N ASP A 3 -7.39 27.14 14.86
CA ASP A 3 -7.29 28.36 15.69
C ASP A 3 -5.87 28.93 15.79
N PHE A 4 -4.87 28.25 15.22
CA PHE A 4 -3.44 28.62 15.28
C PHE A 4 -2.81 28.64 13.87
N PRO A 5 -3.24 29.54 12.98
CA PRO A 5 -2.84 29.53 11.57
C PRO A 5 -1.34 29.76 11.37
N LYS A 6 -0.70 30.60 12.20
CA LYS A 6 0.75 30.86 12.13
C LYS A 6 1.57 29.59 12.41
N GLU A 7 1.16 28.80 13.40
CA GLU A 7 1.83 27.55 13.73
C GLU A 7 1.59 26.48 12.66
N ARG A 8 0.38 26.44 12.10
CA ARG A 8 0.04 25.55 10.99
C ARG A 8 0.98 25.75 9.79
N THR A 9 1.26 27.00 9.44
CA THR A 9 2.21 27.34 8.38
C THR A 9 3.65 27.01 8.79
N ARG A 10 4.06 27.37 10.02
CA ARG A 10 5.41 27.07 10.55
C ARG A 10 5.74 25.58 10.52
N LEU A 11 4.77 24.74 10.88
CA LEU A 11 4.88 23.27 10.93
C LEU A 11 4.65 22.60 9.57
N GLN A 12 4.41 23.40 8.52
CA GLN A 12 4.22 22.92 7.14
C GLN A 12 3.13 21.84 7.05
N ILE A 13 2.03 22.01 7.77
CA ILE A 13 0.96 21.00 7.87
C ILE A 13 0.41 20.66 6.48
N ASP A 14 0.18 21.65 5.63
CA ASP A 14 -0.34 21.47 4.27
C ASP A 14 0.73 21.64 3.20
N GLY A 15 2.01 21.52 3.59
CA GLY A 15 3.15 21.75 2.71
C GLY A 15 3.71 23.18 2.77
N PRO A 16 4.57 23.56 1.81
CA PRO A 16 4.97 22.78 0.63
C PRO A 16 5.76 21.52 0.98
N TYR A 17 5.55 20.45 0.20
CA TYR A 17 6.24 19.15 0.38
C TYR A 17 7.56 19.12 -0.40
N ASN A 18 8.57 19.83 0.10
CA ASN A 18 9.88 19.95 -0.54
C ASN A 18 10.95 19.06 0.15
N GLU A 19 12.19 19.11 -0.32
CA GLU A 19 13.31 18.33 0.24
C GLU A 19 13.52 18.59 1.74
N THR A 20 13.48 19.86 2.17
CA THR A 20 13.64 20.21 3.61
C THR A 20 12.54 19.61 4.48
N PHE A 21 11.34 19.42 3.92
CA PHE A 21 10.24 18.75 4.59
C PHE A 21 10.51 17.24 4.69
N LEU A 22 10.98 16.62 3.61
CA LEU A 22 11.33 15.19 3.60
C LEU A 22 12.43 14.87 4.62
N GLU A 23 13.48 15.68 4.72
CA GLU A 23 14.55 15.51 5.71
C GLU A 23 14.03 15.55 7.15
N LYS A 24 13.05 16.43 7.44
CA LYS A 24 12.43 16.50 8.78
C LYS A 24 11.61 15.25 9.08
N VAL A 25 10.85 14.76 8.12
CA VAL A 25 9.98 13.59 8.29
C VAL A 25 10.79 12.29 8.35
N GLN A 26 11.93 12.23 7.66
CA GLN A 26 12.80 11.06 7.65
C GLN A 26 13.62 10.89 8.94
N LYS A 27 13.62 11.86 9.86
CA LYS A 27 14.24 11.67 11.18
C LYS A 27 13.38 10.73 12.04
N TRP A 28 13.83 9.48 12.18
CA TRP A 28 13.19 8.46 12.99
C TRP A 28 13.68 8.54 14.43
N THR A 29 12.94 9.25 15.28
CA THR A 29 13.08 9.13 16.73
C THR A 29 11.89 8.33 17.27
N MET A 30 12.17 7.33 18.10
CA MET A 30 11.15 6.48 18.72
C MET A 30 10.59 7.10 20.00
N GLU A 31 11.42 7.85 20.73
CA GLU A 31 11.07 8.46 21.99
C GLU A 31 10.40 9.81 21.79
N ASP A 32 9.28 10.01 22.50
CA ASP A 32 8.60 11.29 22.55
C ASP A 32 9.35 12.23 23.48
N ASN A 33 9.89 13.32 22.92
CA ASN A 33 10.57 14.36 23.65
C ASN A 33 9.62 15.48 24.13
N GLY A 34 8.31 15.32 23.93
CA GLY A 34 7.27 16.27 24.32
C GLY A 34 7.19 17.54 23.46
N SER A 35 7.99 17.64 22.39
CA SER A 35 8.01 18.83 21.52
C SER A 35 6.90 18.76 20.46
N VAL A 36 6.34 19.93 20.13
CA VAL A 36 5.32 20.09 19.09
C VAL A 36 5.88 19.72 17.71
N GLU A 37 7.17 19.98 17.47
CA GLU A 37 7.88 19.63 16.25
C GLU A 37 7.95 18.10 16.08
N PHE A 38 8.22 17.37 17.17
CA PHE A 38 8.21 15.91 17.15
C PHE A 38 6.80 15.37 16.85
N ALA A 39 5.79 15.87 17.55
CA ALA A 39 4.40 15.48 17.31
C ALA A 39 3.97 15.77 15.86
N ALA A 40 4.34 16.93 15.31
CA ALA A 40 4.07 17.28 13.92
C ALA A 40 4.77 16.34 12.94
N ALA A 41 6.04 15.98 13.19
CA ALA A 41 6.76 15.01 12.36
C ALA A 41 6.07 13.63 12.37
N LYS A 42 5.61 13.15 13.53
CA LYS A 42 4.85 11.89 13.63
C LYS A 42 3.51 11.95 12.89
N VAL A 43 2.82 13.08 12.97
CA VAL A 43 1.60 13.33 12.19
C VAL A 43 1.88 13.25 10.68
N HIS A 44 2.97 13.83 10.21
CA HIS A 44 3.37 13.75 8.79
C HIS A 44 3.71 12.32 8.38
N GLN A 45 4.50 11.59 9.19
CA GLN A 45 4.79 10.17 8.98
C GLN A 45 3.51 9.34 8.89
N TYR A 46 2.55 9.56 9.80
CA TYR A 46 1.26 8.89 9.77
C TYR A 46 0.50 9.15 8.46
N ARG A 47 0.44 10.40 8.01
CA ARG A 47 -0.26 10.77 6.77
C ARG A 47 0.36 10.12 5.54
N PHE A 48 1.69 10.03 5.48
CA PHE A 48 2.37 9.28 4.43
C PHE A 48 2.05 7.79 4.47
N ALA A 49 2.07 7.18 5.65
CA ALA A 49 1.68 5.80 5.81
C ALA A 49 0.22 5.56 5.39
N MET A 50 -0.69 6.49 5.69
CA MET A 50 -2.08 6.40 5.28
C MET A 50 -2.28 6.57 3.76
N THR A 51 -1.44 7.36 3.08
CA THR A 51 -1.42 7.41 1.60
C THR A 51 -0.90 6.10 1.02
N ALA A 52 0.23 5.60 1.51
CA ALA A 52 0.82 4.35 1.02
C ALA A 52 -0.06 3.11 1.31
N LYS A 53 -0.90 3.14 2.35
CA LYS A 53 -1.87 2.07 2.64
C LYS A 53 -3.07 2.05 1.68
N ASP A 54 -3.35 3.16 1.01
CA ASP A 54 -4.55 3.40 0.23
C ASP A 54 -4.20 3.83 -1.21
N CYS A 55 -3.02 3.42 -1.69
CA CYS A 55 -2.54 3.63 -3.05
C CYS A 55 -2.77 2.38 -3.91
N SER A 56 -2.83 2.56 -5.23
CA SER A 56 -3.06 1.46 -6.17
C SER A 56 -1.75 1.04 -6.86
N LEU A 57 -1.62 -0.26 -7.16
CA LEU A 57 -0.55 -0.79 -8.01
C LEU A 57 -1.12 -1.14 -9.38
N MET A 58 -0.60 -0.52 -10.44
CA MET A 58 -0.95 -0.83 -11.82
C MET A 58 0.18 -1.62 -12.47
N VAL A 59 -0.13 -2.85 -12.87
CA VAL A 59 0.79 -3.76 -13.56
C VAL A 59 0.35 -3.87 -15.02
N THR A 60 1.24 -3.50 -15.93
CA THR A 60 1.04 -3.60 -17.38
C THR A 60 1.87 -4.75 -17.93
N LEU A 61 1.25 -5.64 -18.70
CA LEU A 61 1.91 -6.74 -19.40
C LEU A 61 1.72 -6.52 -20.90
N VAL A 62 2.82 -6.50 -21.65
CA VAL A 62 2.82 -6.31 -23.10
C VAL A 62 3.44 -7.55 -23.73
N SER A 63 2.75 -8.19 -24.68
CA SER A 63 3.29 -9.36 -25.38
C SER A 63 4.57 -8.96 -26.10
N SER A 64 5.64 -9.72 -25.90
CA SER A 64 6.83 -9.60 -26.74
C SER A 64 6.55 -10.42 -28.00
N GLU A 65 6.23 -9.75 -29.11
CA GLU A 65 6.25 -10.40 -30.41
C GLU A 65 7.72 -10.70 -30.73
N GLU A 66 8.14 -11.93 -30.46
CA GLU A 66 9.31 -12.49 -31.13
C GLU A 66 8.89 -12.64 -32.59
N GLU A 67 9.39 -11.76 -33.47
CA GLU A 67 9.41 -12.08 -34.90
C GLU A 67 10.24 -13.35 -35.03
N GLU A 68 9.57 -14.50 -35.19
CA GLU A 68 10.19 -15.72 -35.68
C GLU A 68 10.71 -15.40 -37.09
N GLU A 69 11.96 -14.91 -37.17
CA GLU A 69 12.71 -14.96 -38.41
C GLU A 69 13.03 -16.44 -38.62
N ASP A 70 12.20 -17.05 -39.47
CA ASP A 70 12.19 -18.45 -39.92
C ASP A 70 13.60 -18.89 -40.37
N ASN A 71 14.44 -19.30 -39.42
CA ASN A 71 15.70 -20.01 -39.68
C ASN A 71 15.44 -21.51 -39.54
N GLU A 72 14.82 -22.04 -40.58
CA GLU A 72 14.76 -23.47 -40.91
C GLU A 72 16.18 -24.02 -41.06
N ASP A 73 16.94 -24.32 -39.97
CA ASP A 73 18.12 -25.21 -40.05
C ASP A 73 18.84 -25.63 -38.73
N LEU A 74 18.25 -25.56 -37.52
CA LEU A 74 18.95 -26.03 -36.29
C LEU A 74 18.12 -26.92 -35.35
N PRO A 75 18.74 -27.97 -34.74
CA PRO A 75 18.03 -29.01 -33.99
C PRO A 75 17.52 -28.51 -32.62
N PRO A 76 16.50 -29.18 -32.02
CA PRO A 76 15.82 -28.71 -30.82
C PRO A 76 16.70 -28.92 -29.58
N GLN A 77 17.65 -28.01 -29.36
CA GLN A 77 18.43 -27.99 -28.14
C GLN A 77 17.57 -27.39 -27.03
N ARG A 78 17.31 -28.22 -26.01
CA ARG A 78 16.52 -27.92 -24.81
C ARG A 78 17.11 -26.72 -24.05
N HIS A 79 16.77 -25.51 -24.46
CA HIS A 79 16.93 -24.31 -23.63
C HIS A 79 15.69 -24.18 -22.74
N VAL A 80 15.80 -24.66 -21.50
CA VAL A 80 14.74 -24.65 -20.46
C VAL A 80 14.55 -23.24 -19.85
N PHE A 81 14.88 -22.19 -20.59
CA PHE A 81 14.57 -20.82 -20.25
C PHE A 81 13.79 -20.23 -21.42
N ARG A 82 12.46 -20.46 -21.43
CA ARG A 82 11.59 -19.65 -22.28
C ARG A 82 11.76 -18.19 -21.86
N PRO A 83 12.07 -17.28 -22.79
CA PRO A 83 11.88 -15.86 -22.56
C PRO A 83 10.45 -15.64 -22.09
N HIS A 84 10.25 -14.76 -21.11
CA HIS A 84 8.89 -14.45 -20.69
C HIS A 84 8.16 -13.82 -21.89
N PRO A 85 6.97 -14.35 -22.27
CA PRO A 85 6.24 -13.87 -23.45
C PRO A 85 5.70 -12.45 -23.26
N PHE A 86 5.92 -11.83 -22.10
CA PHE A 86 5.46 -10.50 -21.77
C PHE A 86 6.57 -9.66 -21.17
N SER A 87 6.72 -8.43 -21.66
CA SER A 87 7.38 -7.35 -20.94
C SER A 87 6.43 -6.76 -19.89
N ALA A 88 6.90 -6.59 -18.66
CA ALA A 88 6.09 -6.09 -17.55
C ALA A 88 6.57 -4.71 -17.08
N SER A 89 5.63 -3.84 -16.71
CA SER A 89 5.90 -2.58 -16.03
C SER A 89 4.95 -2.39 -14.86
N VAL A 90 5.44 -1.82 -13.76
CA VAL A 90 4.66 -1.58 -12.53
C VAL A 90 4.70 -0.10 -12.21
N SER A 91 3.54 0.47 -11.89
CA SER A 91 3.39 1.86 -11.47
C SER A 91 2.53 1.96 -10.22
N ILE A 92 2.78 3.00 -9.41
CA ILE A 92 2.01 3.30 -8.20
C ILE A 92 1.15 4.52 -8.48
N LEU A 93 -0.15 4.41 -8.22
CA LEU A 93 -1.14 5.47 -8.43
C LEU A 93 -1.70 5.94 -7.07
N ASP A 94 -2.43 7.06 -7.08
CA ASP A 94 -3.16 7.59 -5.91
C ASP A 94 -2.26 8.03 -4.73
N LEU A 95 -1.13 8.68 -5.05
CA LEU A 95 -0.13 9.11 -4.07
C LEU A 95 -0.40 10.51 -3.45
N ASP A 96 -1.65 10.96 -3.44
CA ASP A 96 -2.00 12.23 -2.83
C ASP A 96 -1.91 12.15 -1.29
N PRO A 97 -1.20 13.08 -0.61
CA PRO A 97 -1.11 13.08 0.84
C PRO A 97 -2.49 13.20 1.49
N LYS A 98 -2.85 12.26 2.37
CA LYS A 98 -4.13 12.35 3.11
C LYS A 98 -4.20 13.66 3.89
N PRO A 99 -5.33 14.39 3.92
CA PRO A 99 -5.42 15.68 4.60
C PRO A 99 -5.29 15.52 6.12
N PHE A 100 -4.74 16.54 6.79
CA PHE A 100 -4.56 16.53 8.26
C PHE A 100 -5.86 16.27 9.03
N ASP A 101 -6.98 16.88 8.60
CA ASP A 101 -8.27 16.76 9.29
C ASP A 101 -8.87 15.35 9.23
N SER A 102 -8.32 14.46 8.37
CA SER A 102 -8.76 13.07 8.30
C SER A 102 -8.38 12.25 9.53
N ILE A 103 -7.34 12.64 10.30
CA ILE A 103 -6.79 11.84 11.40
C ILE A 103 -7.84 11.54 12.47
N SER A 104 -8.60 12.54 12.90
CA SER A 104 -9.67 12.35 13.90
C SER A 104 -10.79 11.44 13.37
N ARG A 105 -11.07 11.51 12.06
CA ARG A 105 -12.02 10.59 11.43
C ARG A 105 -11.47 9.16 11.41
N GLN A 106 -10.18 8.98 11.10
CA GLN A 106 -9.55 7.66 11.08
C GLN A 106 -9.55 6.99 12.46
N LEU A 107 -9.25 7.73 13.53
CA LEU A 107 -9.34 7.19 14.89
C LEU A 107 -10.74 6.66 15.23
N ARG A 108 -11.79 7.43 14.88
CA ARG A 108 -13.18 6.99 15.11
C ARG A 108 -13.56 5.78 14.28
N LEU A 109 -13.05 5.68 13.04
CA LEU A 109 -13.29 4.53 12.18
C LEU A 109 -12.60 3.28 12.72
N ASP A 110 -11.34 3.39 13.11
CA ASP A 110 -10.57 2.31 13.72
C ASP A 110 -11.29 1.74 14.96
N GLN A 111 -11.69 2.61 15.89
CA GLN A 111 -12.46 2.20 17.08
C GLN A 111 -13.76 1.47 16.73
N LYS A 112 -14.48 1.91 15.69
CA LYS A 112 -15.70 1.24 15.22
C LYS A 112 -15.39 -0.13 14.61
N ILE A 113 -14.35 -0.22 13.79
CA ILE A 113 -13.92 -1.47 13.15
C ILE A 113 -13.52 -2.49 14.23
N VAL A 114 -12.65 -2.11 15.15
CA VAL A 114 -12.20 -2.97 16.25
C VAL A 114 -13.38 -3.37 17.15
N SER A 115 -14.23 -2.43 17.54
CA SER A 115 -15.41 -2.73 18.37
C SER A 115 -16.37 -3.71 17.68
N CYS A 116 -16.63 -3.51 16.39
CA CYS A 116 -17.48 -4.39 15.61
C CYS A 116 -16.87 -5.79 15.51
N TYR A 117 -15.59 -5.88 15.14
CA TYR A 117 -14.87 -7.14 15.02
C TYR A 117 -14.89 -7.94 16.34
N LEU A 118 -14.60 -7.30 17.47
CA LEU A 118 -14.61 -7.95 18.78
C LEU A 118 -16.02 -8.40 19.20
N LYS A 119 -17.06 -7.59 18.93
CA LYS A 119 -18.46 -7.97 19.20
C LYS A 119 -18.88 -9.17 18.37
N THR A 120 -18.55 -9.19 17.08
CA THR A 120 -18.90 -10.30 16.18
C THR A 120 -18.09 -11.56 16.50
N SER A 121 -16.81 -11.43 16.87
CA SER A 121 -15.98 -12.56 17.28
C SER A 121 -16.39 -13.17 18.62
N GLY A 122 -16.94 -12.37 19.54
CA GLY A 122 -17.49 -12.84 20.82
C GLY A 122 -18.93 -13.38 20.72
N ALA A 123 -19.67 -13.01 19.66
CA ALA A 123 -21.06 -13.41 19.43
C ALA A 123 -21.21 -14.65 18.52
N LEU A 124 -20.11 -15.17 17.97
CA LEU A 124 -20.14 -16.41 17.19
C LEU A 124 -20.34 -17.59 18.17
N PRO A 125 -21.48 -18.32 18.14
CA PRO A 125 -21.59 -19.54 18.92
C PRO A 125 -20.45 -20.49 18.52
N LYS A 126 -19.85 -21.18 19.50
CA LYS A 126 -18.85 -22.24 19.26
C LYS A 126 -19.45 -23.27 18.28
N GLY A 127 -19.23 -23.10 16.98
CA GLY A 127 -19.79 -23.95 15.93
C GLY A 127 -20.45 -23.22 14.75
N ALA A 128 -20.65 -21.90 14.78
CA ALA A 128 -21.06 -21.18 13.57
C ALA A 128 -19.83 -20.95 12.67
N LEU A 129 -19.81 -21.60 11.51
CA LEU A 129 -18.87 -21.29 10.44
C LEU A 129 -19.06 -19.81 10.03
N PRO A 130 -17.98 -19.08 9.70
CA PRO A 130 -18.08 -17.69 9.30
C PRO A 130 -19.02 -17.57 8.10
N LEU A 131 -20.14 -16.90 8.31
CA LEU A 131 -21.24 -16.78 7.37
C LEU A 131 -20.91 -15.70 6.32
N LEU A 132 -19.77 -15.82 5.66
CA LEU A 132 -19.34 -15.01 4.52
C LEU A 132 -18.20 -15.71 3.77
N SER A 133 -18.48 -16.86 3.13
CA SER A 133 -17.67 -17.33 2.00
C SER A 133 -18.32 -18.40 1.11
N ASN A 134 -19.66 -18.43 0.98
CA ASN A 134 -20.35 -19.34 0.04
C ASN A 134 -20.70 -18.68 -1.30
N ARG A 135 -19.88 -17.74 -1.77
CA ARG A 135 -20.05 -17.14 -3.11
C ARG A 135 -18.77 -17.07 -3.95
N ILE A 136 -17.82 -17.96 -3.69
CA ILE A 136 -16.80 -18.34 -4.67
C ILE A 136 -16.86 -19.86 -4.82
N THR A 137 -17.84 -20.35 -5.56
CA THR A 137 -17.72 -21.64 -6.23
C THR A 137 -16.97 -21.40 -7.53
N ALA A 138 -15.65 -21.39 -7.45
CA ALA A 138 -14.75 -21.56 -8.58
C ALA A 138 -13.48 -22.21 -8.03
N THR A 139 -13.35 -23.49 -8.32
CA THR A 139 -12.11 -24.26 -8.56
C THR A 139 -10.80 -23.73 -7.97
N GLU A 140 -10.16 -24.57 -7.16
CA GLU A 140 -8.76 -24.51 -6.70
C GLU A 140 -8.31 -23.16 -6.11
N ARG A 141 -8.14 -23.17 -4.77
CA ARG A 141 -7.28 -22.20 -4.10
C ARG A 141 -5.84 -22.50 -4.51
N ASP A 142 -5.43 -22.01 -5.67
CA ASP A 142 -4.03 -21.74 -5.91
C ASP A 142 -3.62 -20.62 -4.95
N ASP A 143 -2.59 -20.89 -4.15
CA ASP A 143 -1.91 -19.89 -3.35
C ASP A 143 -1.39 -18.80 -4.30
N CYS A 144 -2.15 -17.72 -4.48
CA CYS A 144 -1.74 -16.52 -5.24
C CYS A 144 -0.62 -15.78 -4.48
N ARG A 145 0.55 -16.41 -4.36
CA ARG A 145 1.79 -15.77 -3.91
C ARG A 145 2.44 -15.12 -5.12
N LEU A 146 2.58 -13.80 -5.08
CA LEU A 146 3.47 -13.08 -6.00
C LEU A 146 4.91 -13.55 -5.71
N LEU A 147 5.43 -14.41 -6.57
CA LEU A 147 6.80 -14.89 -6.52
C LEU A 147 7.69 -13.89 -7.28
N PHE A 148 8.38 -13.04 -6.53
CA PHE A 148 9.45 -12.21 -7.08
C PHE A 148 10.66 -13.11 -7.31
N HIS A 149 10.96 -13.40 -8.57
CA HIS A 149 12.16 -14.12 -8.95
C HIS A 149 13.33 -13.13 -8.99
N PRO A 150 14.49 -13.45 -8.39
CA PRO A 150 15.65 -12.57 -8.45
C PRO A 150 16.20 -12.49 -9.88
N MET A 151 16.64 -11.28 -10.25
CA MET A 151 17.36 -10.99 -11.49
C MET A 151 18.82 -11.43 -11.40
#